data_AF-A0AAW4QXQ8-F1
#
_entry.id   AF-A0AAW4QXQ8-F1
#
_cell.length_a   1.000
_cell.length_b   1.000
_cell.length_c   1.000
_cell.angle_alpha   90.00
_cell.angle_beta   90.00
_cell.angle_gamma   90.00
#
_symmetry.space_group_name_H-M   'P 1'
#
loop_
_entity.id
_entity.type
_entity.pdbx_description
1 polymer ?
#
loop_
_entity_poly.entity_id
_entity_poly.type
_entity_poly.pdbx_seq_one_letter_code
_entity_poly.pdbx_strand_id
1 'polypeptide(L)'
;MITMLKYKDTLNQTLEVEFILGSIYFTIKDEYRRYVHCIFSGGKSREFVRILSDGEMAEVLDLGGDSLRVRPLRDDYLAIEIESKGMEKGFVLDKHQAQELSNWFQRVHKL
;
A
#
# COMPACT_ATOMS: atom_id res chain seq x y z
N MET A 1 0.69 -19.67 -1.67
CA MET A 1 1.79 -18.89 -2.29
C MET A 1 1.83 -17.55 -1.58
N ILE A 2 3.00 -17.14 -1.06
CA ILE A 2 3.18 -15.79 -0.52
C ILE A 2 3.81 -14.98 -1.64
N THR A 3 3.18 -13.87 -2.03
CA THR A 3 3.77 -12.90 -2.95
C THR A 3 3.98 -11.60 -2.20
N MET A 4 5.15 -10.98 -2.36
CA MET A 4 5.54 -9.80 -1.60
C MET A 4 6.26 -8.80 -2.51
N LEU A 5 6.00 -7.52 -2.28
CA LEU A 5 6.77 -6.39 -2.78
C LEU A 5 7.42 -5.67 -1.60
N LYS A 6 8.63 -5.17 -1.82
CA LYS A 6 9.39 -4.42 -0.82
C LYS A 6 10.09 -3.24 -1.46
N TYR A 7 9.80 -2.05 -0.94
CA TYR A 7 10.31 -0.78 -1.41
C TYR A 7 11.07 -0.07 -0.31
N LYS A 8 12.07 0.72 -0.70
CA LYS A 8 12.83 1.59 0.21
C LYS A 8 12.81 3.01 -0.35
N ASP A 9 12.44 3.99 0.47
CA ASP A 9 12.45 5.39 0.08
C ASP A 9 13.78 6.09 0.44
N THR A 10 13.87 7.37 0.09
CA THR A 10 15.02 8.24 0.38
C THR A 10 15.13 8.63 1.85
N LEU A 11 14.09 8.43 2.65
CA LEU A 11 14.03 8.70 4.09
C LEU A 11 14.33 7.46 4.94
N ASN A 12 14.93 6.42 4.34
CA ASN A 12 15.21 5.12 4.97
C ASN A 12 13.95 4.39 5.51
N GLN A 13 12.76 4.79 5.07
CA GLN A 13 11.56 4.02 5.33
C GLN A 13 11.47 2.84 4.36
N THR A 14 10.74 1.82 4.78
CA THR A 14 10.45 0.64 3.97
C THR A 14 8.95 0.46 3.88
N LEU A 15 8.44 0.25 2.68
CA LEU A 15 7.08 -0.25 2.44
C LEU A 15 7.15 -1.73 2.06
N GLU A 16 6.46 -2.57 2.80
CA GLU A 16 6.26 -3.99 2.50
C GLU A 16 4.78 -4.22 2.17
N VAL A 17 4.50 -4.86 1.03
CA VAL A 17 3.16 -5.22 0.60
C VAL A 17 3.11 -6.73 0.38
N GLU A 18 2.32 -7.44 1.18
CA GLU A 18 2.27 -8.91 1.19
C GLU A 18 0.86 -9.43 0.89
N PHE A 19 0.76 -10.51 0.12
CA PHE A 19 -0.49 -11.25 -0.05
C PHE A 19 -0.36 -12.64 0.60
N ILE A 20 -1.17 -12.87 1.63
CA ILE A 20 -1.14 -14.08 2.45
C ILE A 20 -2.59 -14.52 2.70
N LEU A 21 -2.91 -15.77 2.33
CA LEU A 21 -4.22 -16.39 2.60
C LEU A 21 -5.44 -15.52 2.24
N GLY A 22 -5.40 -14.87 1.07
CA GLY A 22 -6.52 -14.04 0.63
C GLY A 22 -6.58 -12.67 1.31
N SER A 23 -5.55 -12.25 2.04
CA SER A 23 -5.43 -10.93 2.67
C SER A 23 -4.20 -10.19 2.17
N ILE A 24 -4.30 -8.87 2.07
CA ILE A 24 -3.24 -7.96 1.64
C ILE A 24 -2.80 -7.14 2.85
N TYR A 25 -1.52 -7.17 3.13
CA TYR A 25 -0.89 -6.47 4.24
C TYR A 25 -0.05 -5.33 3.68
N PHE A 26 -0.27 -4.12 4.17
CA PHE A 26 0.60 -2.98 3.94
C PHE A 26 1.33 -2.68 5.24
N THR A 27 2.66 -2.62 5.21
CA THR A 27 3.46 -2.28 6.38
C THR A 27 4.48 -1.20 6.03
N ILE A 28 4.43 -0.06 6.72
CA ILE A 28 5.45 0.99 6.61
C ILE A 28 6.32 0.94 7.86
N LYS A 29 7.64 0.77 7.68
CA LYS A 29 8.65 0.70 8.75
C LYS A 29 9.60 1.88 8.62
N ASP A 30 9.90 2.56 9.72
CA ASP A 30 10.99 3.55 9.76
C ASP A 30 12.34 2.92 10.15
N GLU A 31 13.39 3.72 10.10
CA GLU A 31 14.76 3.34 10.47
C GLU A 31 14.90 2.86 11.93
N TYR A 32 13.99 3.27 12.81
CA TYR A 32 13.94 2.86 14.22
C TYR A 32 13.11 1.59 14.44
N ARG A 33 12.73 0.89 13.37
CA ARG A 33 11.87 -0.30 13.38
C ARG A 33 10.47 -0.06 13.94
N ARG A 34 10.03 1.19 14.06
CA ARG A 34 8.63 1.49 14.37
C ARG A 34 7.83 1.30 13.10
N TYR A 35 6.65 0.68 13.22
CA TYR A 35 5.86 0.31 12.07
C TYR A 35 4.38 0.63 12.28
N VAL A 36 3.72 0.91 11.18
CA VAL A 36 2.26 0.91 11.06
C VAL A 36 1.88 -0.09 9.98
N HIS A 37 0.71 -0.70 10.11
CA HIS A 37 0.21 -1.63 9.11
C HIS A 37 -1.30 -1.56 9.00
N CYS A 38 -1.81 -1.93 7.82
CA CYS A 38 -3.23 -2.13 7.55
C CYS A 38 -3.43 -3.47 6.84
N ILE A 39 -4.58 -4.11 7.09
CA ILE A 39 -4.93 -5.42 6.54
C ILE A 39 -6.25 -5.34 5.79
N PHE A 40 -6.23 -5.73 4.51
CA PHE A 40 -7.40 -5.75 3.64
C PHE A 40 -7.71 -7.18 3.20
N SER A 41 -8.99 -7.53 3.13
CA SER A 41 -9.39 -8.72 2.39
C SER A 41 -9.02 -8.58 0.91
N GLY A 42 -8.60 -9.66 0.28
CA GLY A 42 -8.24 -9.72 -1.14
C GLY A 42 -9.35 -9.22 -2.07
N GLY A 43 -10.62 -9.35 -1.70
CA GLY A 43 -11.75 -8.80 -2.46
C GLY A 43 -11.74 -7.27 -2.57
N LYS A 44 -11.15 -6.56 -1.61
CA LYS A 44 -10.96 -5.09 -1.65
C LYS A 44 -9.78 -4.67 -2.54
N SER A 45 -8.99 -5.61 -3.07
CA SER A 45 -7.91 -5.31 -4.03
C SER A 45 -8.41 -4.58 -5.28
N ARG A 46 -9.64 -4.86 -5.72
CA ARG A 46 -10.25 -4.20 -6.89
C ARG A 46 -10.48 -2.71 -6.64
N GLU A 47 -10.84 -2.35 -5.41
CA GLU A 47 -11.00 -0.97 -4.99
C GLU A 47 -9.65 -0.25 -5.07
N PHE A 48 -8.58 -0.88 -4.55
CA PHE A 48 -7.21 -0.38 -4.67
C PHE A 48 -6.75 -0.19 -6.12
N VAL A 49 -6.97 -1.17 -7.00
CA VAL A 49 -6.58 -1.06 -8.42
C VAL A 49 -7.35 0.07 -9.11
N ARG A 50 -8.64 0.23 -8.80
CA ARG A 50 -9.46 1.29 -9.37
C ARG A 50 -8.93 2.66 -8.95
N ILE A 51 -8.67 2.83 -7.66
CA ILE A 51 -8.08 4.04 -7.06
C ILE A 51 -6.75 4.39 -7.73
N LEU A 52 -5.87 3.40 -7.90
CA LEU A 52 -4.56 3.59 -8.54
C LEU A 52 -4.68 3.99 -10.02
N SER A 53 -5.72 3.53 -10.71
CA SER A 53 -5.89 3.72 -12.16
C SER A 53 -6.58 5.02 -12.52
N ASP A 54 -7.53 5.48 -11.70
CA ASP A 54 -8.35 6.67 -12.00
C ASP A 54 -7.65 7.98 -11.63
N GLY A 55 -6.48 7.92 -10.98
CA GLY A 55 -5.71 9.11 -10.61
C GLY A 55 -6.39 9.97 -9.54
N GLU A 56 -7.28 9.37 -8.75
CA GLU A 56 -7.97 10.03 -7.65
C GLU A 56 -7.35 9.67 -6.30
N MET A 57 -7.48 10.59 -5.33
CA MET A 57 -7.24 10.25 -3.93
C MET A 57 -8.32 9.29 -3.47
N ALA A 58 -7.93 8.29 -2.69
CA ALA A 58 -8.91 7.50 -1.97
C ALA A 58 -8.40 7.04 -0.61
N GLU A 59 -9.38 6.70 0.22
CA GLU A 59 -9.20 6.23 1.58
C GLU A 59 -9.96 4.92 1.72
N VAL A 60 -9.30 3.91 2.27
CA VAL A 60 -9.90 2.60 2.51
C VAL A 60 -9.65 2.19 3.95
N LEU A 61 -10.72 1.76 4.62
CA LEU A 61 -10.65 1.23 5.97
C LEU A 61 -10.32 -0.27 5.95
N ASP A 62 -9.37 -0.64 6.81
CA ASP A 62 -8.90 -1.99 7.02
C ASP A 62 -9.88 -2.81 7.89
N LEU A 63 -9.55 -4.08 8.20
CA LEU A 63 -10.42 -4.95 9.02
C LEU A 63 -10.56 -4.47 10.48
N GLY A 64 -9.60 -3.73 11.01
CA GLY A 64 -9.60 -3.13 12.34
C GLY A 64 -10.19 -1.71 12.39
N GLY A 65 -10.51 -1.13 11.23
CA GLY A 65 -10.97 0.26 11.10
C GLY A 65 -9.83 1.28 10.97
N ASP A 66 -8.58 0.83 10.84
CA ASP A 66 -7.44 1.70 10.55
C ASP A 66 -7.50 2.17 9.08
N SER A 67 -6.94 3.35 8.79
CA SER A 67 -7.07 3.99 7.47
C SER A 67 -5.80 3.82 6.63
N LEU A 68 -5.99 3.44 5.36
CA LEU A 68 -4.97 3.53 4.32
C LEU A 68 -5.44 4.51 3.26
N ARG A 69 -4.72 5.62 3.10
CA ARG A 69 -4.94 6.61 2.04
C ARG A 69 -3.93 6.41 0.93
N VAL A 70 -4.42 6.50 -0.30
CA VAL A 70 -3.62 6.47 -1.51
C VAL A 70 -3.90 7.75 -2.28
N ARG A 71 -2.84 8.45 -2.67
CA ARG A 71 -2.97 9.72 -3.38
C ARG A 71 -1.93 9.83 -4.49
N PRO A 72 -2.33 10.11 -5.74
CA PRO A 72 -1.37 10.43 -6.79
C PRO A 72 -0.69 11.76 -6.50
N LEU A 73 0.59 11.81 -6.82
CA LEU A 73 1.44 12.99 -6.76
C LEU A 73 1.77 13.45 -8.19
N ARG A 74 2.50 14.56 -8.32
CA ARG A 74 3.01 15.02 -9.62
C ARG A 74 3.95 13.97 -10.22
N ASP A 75 4.09 13.99 -11.54
CA ASP A 75 5.05 13.15 -12.29
C ASP A 75 4.88 11.64 -12.09
N ASP A 76 3.63 11.17 -11.96
CA ASP A 76 3.23 9.76 -11.78
C ASP A 76 3.75 9.10 -10.48
N TYR A 77 4.17 9.91 -9.49
CA TYR A 77 4.47 9.41 -8.15
C TYR A 77 3.18 9.06 -7.40
N LEU A 78 3.28 8.20 -6.40
CA LEU A 78 2.15 7.78 -5.58
C LEU A 78 2.50 7.88 -4.08
N ALA A 79 1.68 8.58 -3.31
CA ALA A 79 1.74 8.57 -1.86
C ALA A 79 0.83 7.47 -1.29
N ILE A 80 1.36 6.75 -0.31
CA ILE A 80 0.62 5.82 0.55
C ILE A 80 0.78 6.29 1.99
N GLU A 81 -0.33 6.53 2.67
CA GLU A 81 -0.36 7.01 4.05
C GLU A 81 -1.19 6.04 4.89
N ILE A 82 -0.64 5.59 6.02
CA ILE A 82 -1.32 4.71 6.97
C ILE A 82 -1.51 5.45 8.28
N GLU A 83 -2.74 5.46 8.76
CA GLU A 83 -3.11 5.89 10.11
C GLU A 83 -3.64 4.68 10.88
N SER A 84 -2.87 4.21 11.87
CA SER A 84 -3.21 3.04 12.68
C SER A 84 -2.86 3.29 14.15
N LYS A 85 -3.83 3.05 15.03
CA LYS A 85 -3.66 3.12 16.50
C LYS A 85 -2.99 4.42 17.00
N GLY A 86 -3.33 5.56 16.39
CA GLY A 86 -2.78 6.88 16.75
C GLY A 86 -1.36 7.14 16.24
N MET A 87 -0.83 6.30 15.36
CA MET A 87 0.41 6.55 14.61
C MET A 87 0.11 6.72 13.13
N GLU A 88 0.79 7.69 12.51
CA GLU A 88 0.71 7.95 11.08
C GLU A 88 2.09 7.78 10.42
N LYS A 89 2.14 7.09 9.28
CA LYS A 89 3.33 7.03 8.42
C LYS A 89 2.95 7.12 6.96
N GLY A 90 3.78 7.83 6.19
CA GLY A 90 3.66 7.95 4.74
C GLY A 90 4.86 7.33 4.03
N PHE A 91 4.61 6.81 2.83
CA PHE A 91 5.62 6.31 1.90
C PHE A 91 5.33 6.83 0.50
N VAL A 92 6.36 7.28 -0.21
CA VAL A 92 6.25 7.74 -1.60
C VAL A 92 6.86 6.70 -2.52
N LEU A 93 6.05 6.21 -3.45
CA LEU A 93 6.45 5.35 -4.55
C LEU A 93 6.81 6.20 -5.75
N ASP A 94 7.96 5.89 -6.36
CA ASP A 94 8.28 6.41 -7.68
C ASP A 94 7.40 5.77 -8.76
N LYS A 95 7.48 6.31 -9.97
CA LYS A 95 6.71 5.84 -11.14
C LYS A 95 6.87 4.34 -11.41
N HIS A 96 8.08 3.80 -11.29
CA HIS A 96 8.33 2.38 -11.54
C HIS A 96 7.71 1.52 -10.45
N GLN A 97 7.88 1.91 -9.18
CA GLN A 97 7.33 1.22 -8.03
C GLN A 97 5.80 1.25 -8.02
N ALA A 98 5.19 2.39 -8.35
CA ALA A 98 3.75 2.53 -8.47
C ALA A 98 3.17 1.62 -9.56
N GLN A 99 3.83 1.55 -10.72
CA GLN A 99 3.43 0.64 -11.80
C GLN A 99 3.60 -0.83 -11.42
N GLU A 100 4.69 -1.19 -10.74
CA GLU A 100 4.91 -2.56 -10.27
C GLU A 100 3.85 -2.98 -9.25
N LEU A 101 3.51 -2.10 -8.30
CA LEU A 101 2.46 -2.32 -7.32
C LEU A 101 1.11 -2.56 -8.01
N SER A 102 0.75 -1.72 -8.98
CA SER A 102 -0.48 -1.90 -9.77
C SER A 102 -0.50 -3.24 -10.51
N ASN A 103 0.60 -3.61 -11.19
CA ASN A 103 0.74 -4.89 -11.87
C ASN A 103 0.69 -6.08 -10.91
N TRP A 104 1.20 -5.93 -9.69
CA TRP A 104 1.13 -6.94 -8.66
C TRP A 104 -0.29 -7.17 -8.17
N PHE A 105 -1.06 -6.11 -7.93
CA PHE A 105 -2.48 -6.22 -7.58
C PHE A 105 -3.29 -6.96 -8.65
N GLN A 106 -3.06 -6.66 -9.92
CA GLN A 106 -3.73 -7.36 -11.03
C GLN A 106 -3.40 -8.86 -11.08
N ARG A 107 -2.18 -9.26 -10.67
CA ARG A 107 -1.77 -10.66 -10.58
C ARG A 107 -2.42 -11.35 -9.39
N VAL A 108 -2.39 -10.71 -8.22
CA VAL A 108 -2.94 -11.25 -6.98
C VAL A 108 -4.46 -11.44 -7.06
N HIS A 109 -5.19 -10.56 -7.75
CA HIS A 109 -6.64 -10.73 -7.97
C HIS A 109 -6.98 -11.97 -8.81
N LYS A 110 -6.05 -12.50 -9.63
CA LYS A 110 -6.30 -13.71 -10.43
C LYS A 110 -6.04 -15.02 -9.68
N LEU A 111 -5.50 -14.93 -8.46
CA LEU A 111 -5.18 -16.06 -7.58
C LEU A 111 -6.35 -16.36 -6.64
#